data_AF-A0A1W9X350-F1
#
_entry.id   AF-A0A1W9X350-F1
#
_cell.length_a   1.000
_cell.length_b   1.000
_cell.length_c   1.000
_cell.angle_alpha   90.00
_cell.angle_beta   90.00
_cell.angle_gamma   90.00
#
_symmetry.space_group_name_H-M   'P 1'
#
loop_
_entity.id
_entity.type
_entity.pdbx_description
1 polymer ?
#
loop_
_entity_poly.entity_id
_entity_poly.type
_entity_poly.pdbx_seq_one_letter_code
_entity_poly.pdbx_strand_id
1 'polypeptide(L)'
;MIIESNGTKIQFTGPDIQIGKSRWVPIKYKDIEGWVNRGYLKKDCQLRAMAADESNYHTVDFRETLFSLSQRYKHSVKEIAKWNQLQPPYSLFVGQRLRISPPSPCYYRVVKVPANDVLWIRSKPIVKSQRVGAILHNGTEIIITGAELDIKKSRWVPVKYKGIEGWVNRAFLEKDC
;
A
#
# COMPACT_ATOMS: atom_id res chain seq x y z
N MET A 1 -9.95 -21.59 -26.77
CA MET A 1 -9.80 -22.03 -25.36
C MET A 1 -10.21 -20.86 -24.48
N ILE A 2 -11.24 -21.03 -23.63
CA ILE A 2 -11.69 -19.98 -22.70
C ILE A 2 -11.23 -20.43 -21.32
N ILE A 3 -10.26 -19.72 -20.74
CA ILE A 3 -9.81 -19.95 -19.36
C ILE A 3 -10.69 -19.05 -18.48
N GLU A 4 -11.24 -19.60 -17.40
CA GLU A 4 -12.03 -18.82 -16.43
C GLU A 4 -11.23 -17.61 -15.92
N SER A 5 -11.91 -16.49 -15.70
CA SER A 5 -11.29 -15.21 -15.34
C SER A 5 -10.47 -15.22 -14.03
N ASN A 6 -10.61 -16.26 -13.22
CA ASN A 6 -9.86 -16.47 -11.98
C ASN A 6 -8.51 -17.20 -12.16
N GLY A 7 -8.25 -17.81 -13.33
CA GLY A 7 -6.95 -18.18 -13.91
C GLY A 7 -5.84 -18.85 -13.06
N THR A 8 -6.11 -19.33 -11.85
CA THR A 8 -5.08 -19.49 -10.78
C THR A 8 -4.30 -20.81 -10.80
N LYS A 9 -4.23 -21.52 -11.92
CA LYS A 9 -3.57 -22.86 -12.00
C LYS A 9 -2.80 -23.12 -13.31
N ILE A 10 -2.32 -22.08 -13.98
CA ILE A 10 -1.55 -22.22 -15.21
C ILE A 10 -0.09 -22.57 -14.85
N GLN A 11 0.44 -23.66 -15.40
CA GLN A 11 1.83 -24.07 -15.24
C GLN A 11 2.60 -23.82 -16.54
N PHE A 12 3.79 -23.22 -16.48
CA PHE A 12 4.67 -23.11 -17.64
C PHE A 12 5.37 -24.44 -17.86
N THR A 13 5.27 -24.97 -19.09
CA THR A 13 5.87 -26.25 -19.46
C THR A 13 7.17 -26.11 -20.24
N GLY A 14 7.63 -24.89 -20.48
CA GLY A 14 8.83 -24.61 -21.27
C GLY A 14 9.16 -23.12 -21.39
N PRO A 15 10.23 -22.79 -22.14
CA PRO A 15 10.69 -21.42 -22.32
C PRO A 15 9.77 -20.61 -23.25
N ASP A 16 9.80 -19.29 -23.09
CA ASP A 16 9.15 -18.36 -24.01
C ASP A 16 9.79 -18.40 -25.41
N ILE A 17 8.95 -18.21 -26.44
CA ILE A 17 9.40 -17.97 -27.82
C ILE A 17 8.89 -16.62 -28.32
N GLN A 18 9.69 -15.95 -29.14
CA GLN A 18 9.32 -14.68 -29.78
C GLN A 18 8.92 -14.96 -31.23
N ILE A 19 7.68 -14.63 -31.60
CA ILE A 19 7.17 -14.74 -32.98
C ILE A 19 6.64 -13.36 -33.39
N GLY A 20 7.35 -12.71 -34.30
CA GLY A 20 7.07 -11.32 -34.69
C GLY A 20 7.13 -10.38 -33.47
N LYS A 21 6.06 -9.62 -33.26
CA LYS A 21 5.93 -8.71 -32.11
C LYS A 21 5.40 -9.39 -30.84
N SER A 22 5.02 -10.66 -30.90
CA SER A 22 4.39 -11.37 -29.79
C SER A 22 5.34 -12.36 -29.12
N ARG A 23 5.20 -12.48 -27.80
CA ARG A 23 5.90 -13.50 -27.01
C ARG A 23 4.92 -14.56 -26.57
N TRP A 24 5.23 -15.81 -26.87
CA TRP A 24 4.38 -16.96 -26.59
C TRP A 24 5.07 -17.86 -25.56
N VAL A 25 4.29 -18.43 -24.64
CA VAL A 25 4.80 -19.37 -23.63
C VAL A 25 3.94 -20.63 -23.65
N PRO A 26 4.55 -21.82 -23.60
CA PRO A 26 3.80 -23.07 -23.50
C PRO A 26 3.31 -23.24 -22.07
N ILE A 27 2.03 -23.56 -21.94
CA ILE A 27 1.35 -23.75 -20.67
C ILE A 27 0.63 -25.09 -20.61
N LYS A 28 0.40 -25.53 -19.38
CA LYS A 28 -0.56 -26.55 -19.00
C LYS A 28 -1.58 -25.97 -18.05
N TYR A 29 -2.86 -26.21 -18.32
CA TYR A 29 -3.96 -25.86 -17.43
C TYR A 29 -4.91 -27.06 -17.34
N LYS A 30 -5.03 -27.65 -16.14
CA LYS A 30 -5.67 -28.96 -15.94
C LYS A 30 -5.02 -29.99 -16.89
N ASP A 31 -5.80 -30.62 -17.76
CA ASP A 31 -5.34 -31.64 -18.69
C ASP A 31 -5.08 -31.10 -20.11
N ILE A 32 -5.08 -29.77 -20.27
CA ILE A 32 -4.93 -29.12 -21.57
C ILE A 32 -3.57 -28.45 -21.66
N GLU A 33 -2.83 -28.75 -22.72
CA GLU A 33 -1.56 -28.12 -23.06
C GLU A 33 -1.72 -27.22 -24.29
N GLY A 34 -1.01 -26.09 -24.31
CA GLY A 34 -1.10 -25.15 -25.42
C GLY A 34 -0.19 -23.94 -25.25
N TRP A 35 -0.27 -23.02 -26.22
CA TRP A 35 0.50 -21.78 -26.21
C TRP A 35 -0.39 -20.59 -25.91
N VAL A 36 0.09 -19.70 -25.04
CA VAL A 36 -0.60 -18.44 -24.73
C VAL A 36 0.35 -17.27 -24.92
N ASN A 37 -0.20 -16.14 -25.34
CA ASN A 37 0.58 -14.93 -25.46
C ASN A 37 0.89 -14.37 -24.05
N ARG A 38 2.18 -14.14 -23.79
CA ARG A 38 2.74 -13.71 -22.51
C ARG A 38 2.11 -12.42 -21.99
N GLY A 39 1.68 -11.52 -22.87
CA GLY A 39 1.05 -10.25 -22.49
C GLY A 39 -0.29 -10.42 -21.77
N TYR A 40 -0.96 -11.56 -21.92
CA TYR A 40 -2.21 -11.86 -21.21
C TYR A 40 -2.00 -12.53 -19.85
N LEU A 41 -0.78 -12.94 -19.53
CA LEU A 41 -0.46 -13.60 -18.27
C LEU A 41 0.03 -12.57 -17.24
N LYS A 42 -0.68 -12.45 -16.12
CA LYS A 42 -0.23 -11.70 -14.94
C LYS A 42 0.39 -12.65 -13.92
N LYS A 43 1.42 -12.23 -13.21
CA LYS A 43 1.99 -13.02 -12.12
C LYS A 43 0.95 -13.18 -10.99
N ASP A 44 0.88 -14.35 -10.37
CA ASP A 44 -0.05 -14.61 -9.25
C ASP A 44 0.12 -13.62 -8.10
N CYS A 45 1.35 -13.18 -7.82
CA CYS A 45 1.61 -12.15 -6.81
C CYS A 45 0.92 -10.80 -7.15
N GLN A 46 0.81 -10.46 -8.43
CA GLN A 46 0.13 -9.24 -8.89
C GLN A 46 -1.39 -9.41 -8.83
N LEU A 47 -1.92 -10.60 -9.17
CA LEU A 47 -3.35 -10.91 -9.01
C LEU A 47 -3.77 -10.89 -7.53
N ARG A 48 -2.94 -11.41 -6.62
CA ARG A 48 -3.15 -11.33 -5.18
C ARG A 48 -3.09 -9.90 -4.64
N ALA A 49 -2.14 -9.09 -5.09
CA ALA A 49 -2.07 -7.68 -4.70
C ALA A 49 -3.29 -6.88 -5.21
N MET A 50 -3.73 -7.12 -6.45
CA MET A 50 -4.95 -6.52 -6.98
C MET A 50 -6.20 -7.00 -6.23
N ALA A 51 -6.30 -8.29 -5.89
CA ALA A 51 -7.41 -8.82 -5.11
C ALA A 51 -7.42 -8.28 -3.66
N ALA A 52 -6.24 -8.10 -3.05
CA ALA A 52 -6.12 -7.45 -1.76
C ALA A 52 -6.54 -5.98 -1.83
N ASP A 53 -6.18 -5.27 -2.90
CA ASP A 53 -6.65 -3.90 -3.11
C ASP A 53 -8.17 -3.85 -3.33
N GLU A 54 -8.75 -4.70 -4.18
CA GLU A 54 -10.20 -4.82 -4.36
C GLU A 54 -10.92 -5.16 -3.05
N SER A 55 -10.35 -6.01 -2.19
CA SER A 55 -10.93 -6.34 -0.88
C SER A 55 -11.00 -5.15 0.09
N ASN A 56 -10.23 -4.08 -0.16
CA ASN A 56 -10.30 -2.84 0.61
C ASN A 56 -11.45 -1.93 0.17
N TYR A 57 -12.15 -2.29 -0.92
CA TYR A 57 -13.25 -1.50 -1.48
C TYR A 57 -14.55 -2.30 -1.54
N HIS A 58 -15.65 -1.59 -1.41
CA HIS A 58 -17.01 -2.08 -1.59
C HIS A 58 -17.71 -1.19 -2.60
N THR A 59 -18.43 -1.77 -3.55
CA THR A 59 -19.28 -1.00 -4.45
C THR A 59 -20.67 -0.92 -3.83
N VAL A 60 -21.11 0.30 -3.53
CA VAL A 60 -22.40 0.57 -2.88
C VAL A 60 -23.55 0.04 -3.75
N ASP A 61 -24.38 -0.80 -3.16
CA ASP A 61 -25.57 -1.38 -3.78
C ASP A 61 -26.84 -0.57 -3.41
N PHE A 62 -27.95 -0.89 -4.06
CA PHE A 62 -29.24 -0.27 -3.81
C PHE A 62 -29.64 -0.40 -2.34
N ARG A 63 -30.05 0.71 -1.73
CA ARG A 63 -30.46 0.87 -0.31
C ARG A 63 -29.34 0.73 0.72
N GLU A 64 -28.08 0.59 0.31
CA GLU A 64 -26.98 0.66 1.27
C GLU A 64 -26.74 2.10 1.73
N THR A 65 -26.49 2.23 3.02
CA THR A 65 -26.13 3.49 3.69
C THR A 65 -24.77 3.35 4.35
N LEU A 66 -24.11 4.49 4.61
CA LEU A 66 -22.83 4.48 5.31
C LEU A 66 -22.93 3.80 6.69
N PHE A 67 -24.08 3.91 7.37
CA PHE A 67 -24.36 3.20 8.62
C PHE A 67 -24.44 1.68 8.44
N SER A 68 -25.19 1.19 7.44
CA SER A 68 -25.27 -0.26 7.19
C SER A 68 -23.92 -0.86 6.81
N LEU A 69 -23.10 -0.13 6.04
CA LEU A 69 -21.76 -0.56 5.68
C LEU A 69 -20.80 -0.52 6.89
N SER A 70 -20.94 0.48 7.77
CA SER A 70 -20.13 0.56 8.99
C SER A 70 -20.38 -0.64 9.90
N GLN A 71 -21.63 -1.09 10.05
CA GLN A 71 -21.98 -2.30 10.80
C GLN A 71 -21.44 -3.57 10.13
N ARG A 72 -21.58 -3.68 8.80
CA ARG A 72 -21.10 -4.83 8.03
C ARG A 72 -19.59 -5.04 8.16
N TYR A 73 -18.83 -3.96 8.03
CA TYR A 73 -17.36 -3.99 8.04
C TYR A 73 -16.74 -3.72 9.42
N LYS A 74 -17.56 -3.57 10.47
CA LYS A 74 -17.11 -3.33 11.86
C LYS A 74 -16.18 -2.12 12.00
N HIS A 75 -16.50 -1.05 11.28
CA HIS A 75 -15.84 0.25 11.40
C HIS A 75 -16.86 1.31 11.76
N SER A 76 -16.44 2.42 12.35
CA SER A 76 -17.35 3.53 12.61
C SER A 76 -17.67 4.29 11.32
N VAL A 77 -18.87 4.89 11.28
CA VAL A 77 -19.29 5.79 10.18
C VAL A 77 -18.24 6.88 9.92
N LYS A 78 -17.67 7.45 10.99
CA LYS A 78 -16.65 8.51 10.90
C LYS A 78 -15.35 8.01 10.29
N GLU A 79 -14.93 6.79 10.58
CA GLU A 79 -13.70 6.20 10.00
C GLU A 79 -13.87 5.96 8.50
N ILE A 80 -14.96 5.29 8.09
CA ILE A 80 -15.24 5.05 6.67
C ILE A 80 -15.41 6.39 5.93
N ALA A 81 -16.14 7.35 6.52
CA ALA A 81 -16.25 8.70 5.95
C ALA A 81 -14.87 9.35 5.76
N LYS A 82 -14.00 9.27 6.77
CA LYS A 82 -12.65 9.83 6.71
C LYS A 82 -11.80 9.19 5.61
N TRP A 83 -11.84 7.88 5.45
CA TRP A 83 -11.08 7.18 4.41
C TRP A 83 -11.55 7.52 2.99
N ASN A 84 -12.82 7.92 2.85
CA ASN A 84 -13.44 8.28 1.59
C ASN A 84 -13.65 9.79 1.43
N GLN A 85 -13.11 10.60 2.34
CA GLN A 85 -13.25 12.06 2.36
C GLN A 85 -14.71 12.56 2.29
N LEU A 86 -15.65 11.77 2.80
CA LEU A 86 -17.07 12.12 2.81
C LEU A 86 -17.34 13.18 3.88
N GLN A 87 -18.08 14.21 3.50
CA GLN A 87 -18.57 15.24 4.43
C GLN A 87 -20.03 14.96 4.81
N PRO A 88 -20.47 15.36 6.02
CA PRO A 88 -21.89 15.35 6.36
C PRO A 88 -22.70 16.08 5.27
N PRO A 89 -23.85 15.56 4.81
CA PRO A 89 -24.66 14.47 5.38
C PRO A 89 -24.27 13.04 4.96
N TYR A 90 -23.05 12.82 4.44
CA TYR A 90 -22.50 11.51 4.05
C TYR A 90 -23.34 10.77 2.99
N SER A 91 -23.82 11.48 1.98
CA SER A 91 -24.57 10.90 0.86
C SER A 91 -23.73 9.87 0.10
N LEU A 92 -24.32 8.69 -0.13
CA LEU A 92 -23.76 7.63 -0.97
C LEU A 92 -24.62 7.45 -2.23
N PHE A 93 -23.99 7.06 -3.33
CA PHE A 93 -24.65 6.75 -4.59
C PHE A 93 -24.51 5.27 -4.93
N VAL A 94 -25.53 4.68 -5.54
CA VAL A 94 -25.45 3.30 -6.05
C VAL A 94 -24.34 3.24 -7.12
N GLY A 95 -23.49 2.22 -7.03
CA GLY A 95 -22.30 2.06 -7.87
C GLY A 95 -21.07 2.83 -7.38
N GLN A 96 -21.17 3.61 -6.30
CA GLN A 96 -20.02 4.30 -5.73
C GLN A 96 -19.03 3.30 -5.14
N ARG A 97 -17.76 3.40 -5.54
CA ARG A 97 -16.67 2.61 -4.95
C ARG A 97 -16.23 3.25 -3.63
N LEU A 98 -16.42 2.53 -2.53
CA LEU A 98 -16.19 2.99 -1.17
C LEU A 98 -15.07 2.18 -0.53
N ARG A 99 -14.02 2.83 -0.02
CA ARG A 99 -12.98 2.19 0.79
C ARG A 99 -13.55 1.76 2.13
N ILE A 100 -13.49 0.47 2.43
CA ILE A 100 -14.04 -0.14 3.65
C ILE A 100 -12.96 -0.71 4.57
N SER A 101 -11.69 -0.43 4.30
CA SER A 101 -10.57 -0.76 5.18
C SER A 101 -9.62 0.43 5.32
N PRO A 102 -8.88 0.53 6.44
CA PRO A 102 -7.93 1.61 6.65
C PRO A 102 -6.96 1.74 5.47
N PRO A 103 -6.61 2.97 5.05
CA PRO A 103 -5.51 3.13 4.10
C PRO A 103 -4.25 2.51 4.68
N SER A 104 -3.55 1.72 3.86
CA SER A 104 -2.23 1.22 4.23
C SER A 104 -1.35 2.42 4.57
N PRO A 105 -0.73 2.46 5.76
CA PRO A 105 0.15 3.56 6.10
C PRO A 105 1.30 3.59 5.09
N CYS A 106 1.61 4.78 4.56
CA CYS A 106 2.81 4.94 3.77
C CYS A 106 4.01 4.86 4.71
N TYR A 107 4.76 3.77 4.56
CA TYR A 107 6.00 3.58 5.26
C TYR A 107 7.12 4.38 4.61
N TYR A 108 8.13 4.64 5.42
CA TYR A 108 9.36 5.28 5.02
C TYR A 108 10.52 4.40 5.45
N ARG A 109 11.61 4.51 4.69
CA ARG A 109 12.91 3.92 5.01
C ARG A 109 13.96 4.99 5.23
N VAL A 110 14.98 4.65 6.01
CA VAL A 110 16.15 5.52 6.18
C VAL A 110 16.97 5.53 4.89
N VAL A 111 17.41 6.73 4.51
CA VAL A 111 18.35 6.95 3.41
C VAL A 111 19.42 7.94 3.83
N LYS A 112 20.56 7.93 3.15
CA LYS A 112 21.68 8.88 3.36
C LYS A 112 22.32 8.82 4.76
N VAL A 113 22.13 7.71 5.47
CA VAL A 113 22.85 7.39 6.71
C VAL A 113 23.88 6.31 6.39
N PRO A 114 25.17 6.50 6.72
CA PRO A 114 26.20 5.47 6.57
C PRO A 114 25.89 4.17 7.31
N ALA A 115 26.43 3.05 6.84
CA ALA A 115 26.15 1.73 7.43
C ALA A 115 26.56 1.60 8.92
N ASN A 116 27.55 2.39 9.34
CA ASN A 116 28.05 2.45 10.72
C ASN A 116 27.42 3.58 11.56
N ASP A 117 26.32 4.18 11.08
CA ASP A 117 25.64 5.28 11.75
C ASP A 117 24.12 5.01 11.88
N VAL A 118 23.45 5.87 12.65
CA VAL A 118 22.02 5.77 12.95
C VAL A 118 21.33 7.12 12.79
N LEU A 119 20.08 7.09 12.33
CA LEU A 119 19.20 8.23 12.36
C LEU A 119 18.60 8.38 13.77
N TRP A 120 19.02 9.41 14.49
CA TRP A 120 18.51 9.71 15.83
C TRP A 120 17.10 10.29 15.80
N ILE A 121 16.18 9.67 16.55
CA ILE A 121 14.84 10.19 16.86
C ILE A 121 14.96 11.18 18.02
N ARG A 122 14.35 12.34 17.87
CA ARG A 122 14.48 13.48 18.79
C ARG A 122 13.17 13.80 19.51
N SER A 123 13.22 14.29 20.74
CA SER A 123 12.00 14.68 21.48
C SER A 123 11.33 15.95 20.92
N LYS A 124 12.11 16.81 20.26
CA LYS A 124 11.66 18.05 19.61
C LYS A 124 12.33 18.21 18.24
N PRO A 125 11.74 18.95 17.29
CA PRO A 125 12.25 19.14 15.94
C PRO A 125 13.45 20.11 15.87
N ILE A 126 14.47 19.87 16.70
CA ILE A 126 15.70 20.65 16.78
C ILE A 126 16.87 19.71 17.04
N VAL A 127 18.04 19.99 16.44
CA VAL A 127 19.22 19.11 16.53
C VAL A 127 19.73 18.93 17.98
N LYS A 128 19.53 19.95 18.83
CA LYS A 128 20.01 19.97 20.22
C LYS A 128 19.06 19.30 21.22
N SER A 129 17.88 18.81 20.80
CA SER A 129 16.94 18.16 21.72
C SER A 129 17.40 16.76 22.10
N GLN A 130 16.81 16.25 23.18
CA GLN A 130 17.03 14.91 23.69
C GLN A 130 16.79 13.85 22.60
N ARG A 131 17.67 12.87 22.54
CA ARG A 131 17.52 11.68 21.70
C ARG A 131 16.63 10.70 22.45
N VAL A 132 15.51 10.31 21.84
CA VAL A 132 14.51 9.40 22.43
C VAL A 132 14.58 8.00 21.81
N GLY A 133 15.32 7.85 20.71
CA GLY A 133 15.57 6.57 20.07
C GLY A 133 16.49 6.71 18.86
N ALA A 134 16.75 5.60 18.19
CA ALA A 134 17.58 5.54 17.00
C ALA A 134 16.98 4.57 15.98
N ILE A 135 17.20 4.87 14.71
CA ILE A 135 16.83 4.03 13.57
C ILE A 135 18.13 3.67 12.85
N LEU A 136 18.36 2.38 12.62
CA LEU A 136 19.52 1.94 11.84
C LEU A 136 19.47 2.48 10.42
N HIS A 137 20.63 2.56 9.76
CA HIS A 137 20.75 3.04 8.38
C HIS A 137 19.84 2.31 7.37
N ASN A 138 19.45 1.07 7.66
CA ASN A 138 18.56 0.22 6.87
C ASN A 138 17.15 0.10 7.47
N GLY A 139 16.79 0.95 8.43
CA GLY A 139 15.48 0.91 9.06
C GLY A 139 14.36 1.22 8.07
N THR A 140 13.30 0.40 8.11
CA THR A 140 12.07 0.51 7.30
C THR A 140 10.87 0.67 8.22
N GLU A 141 9.66 0.67 7.66
CA GLU A 141 8.38 0.73 8.42
C GLU A 141 8.22 1.97 9.30
N ILE A 142 8.89 3.06 8.93
CA ILE A 142 8.80 4.34 9.64
C ILE A 142 7.52 5.03 9.20
N ILE A 143 6.68 5.44 10.15
CA ILE A 143 5.43 6.14 9.85
C ILE A 143 5.61 7.61 10.19
N ILE A 144 5.34 8.51 9.25
CA ILE A 144 5.20 9.95 9.55
C ILE A 144 3.80 10.16 10.14
N THR A 145 3.72 10.70 11.35
CA THR A 145 2.48 10.79 12.14
C THR A 145 1.81 12.17 12.10
N GLY A 146 2.41 13.14 11.40
CA GLY A 146 1.93 14.52 11.42
C GLY A 146 2.59 15.40 10.36
N ALA A 147 2.32 16.70 10.45
CA ALA A 147 2.79 17.68 9.48
C ALA A 147 4.31 17.86 9.53
N GLU A 148 4.90 18.11 8.36
CA GLU A 148 6.28 18.54 8.23
C GLU A 148 6.44 19.99 8.71
N LEU A 149 7.54 20.26 9.42
CA LEU A 149 7.90 21.57 9.93
C LEU A 149 9.22 22.03 9.31
N ASP A 150 9.19 23.20 8.68
CA ASP A 150 10.37 23.94 8.25
C ASP A 150 10.94 24.75 9.42
N ILE A 151 12.09 24.35 9.93
CA ILE A 151 12.78 25.05 11.03
C ILE A 151 14.17 25.44 10.55
N LYS A 152 14.35 26.74 10.30
CA LYS A 152 15.57 27.31 9.71
C LYS A 152 15.87 26.70 8.33
N LYS A 153 16.92 25.87 8.23
CA LYS A 153 17.35 25.19 7.01
C LYS A 153 16.99 23.70 7.00
N SER A 154 16.24 23.22 7.99
CA SER A 154 15.95 21.80 8.18
C SER A 154 14.46 21.53 8.16
N ARG A 155 14.08 20.43 7.53
CA ARG A 155 12.71 19.89 7.49
C ARG A 155 12.59 18.78 8.51
N TRP A 156 11.64 18.90 9.42
CA TRP A 156 11.41 17.94 10.49
C TRP A 156 10.03 17.32 10.38
N VAL A 157 9.96 16.03 10.60
CA VAL A 157 8.70 15.30 10.61
C VAL A 157 8.56 14.51 11.90
N PRO A 158 7.36 14.48 12.50
CA PRO A 158 7.08 13.58 13.61
C PRO A 158 6.92 12.17 13.06
N VAL A 159 7.54 11.20 13.71
CA VAL A 159 7.56 9.80 13.29
C VAL A 159 7.22 8.87 14.43
N LYS A 160 6.72 7.69 14.05
CA LYS A 160 6.60 6.51 14.89
C LYS A 160 7.41 5.37 14.29
N TYR A 161 8.28 4.76 15.08
CA TYR A 161 9.11 3.63 14.68
C TYR A 161 9.27 2.66 15.84
N LYS A 162 8.83 1.40 15.67
CA LYS A 162 8.88 0.35 16.71
C LYS A 162 8.38 0.81 18.10
N GLY A 163 7.30 1.58 18.10
CA GLY A 163 6.70 2.14 19.33
C GLY A 163 7.35 3.42 19.85
N ILE A 164 8.49 3.84 19.32
CA ILE A 164 9.15 5.10 19.67
C ILE A 164 8.54 6.23 18.84
N GLU A 165 8.14 7.30 19.51
CA GLU A 165 7.62 8.52 18.88
C GLU A 165 8.59 9.68 19.08
N GLY A 166 8.73 10.52 18.06
CA GLY A 166 9.56 11.71 18.12
C GLY A 166 9.76 12.35 16.75
N TRP A 167 10.84 13.09 16.58
CA TRP A 167 11.12 13.90 15.41
C TRP A 167 12.41 13.45 14.73
N VAL A 168 12.38 13.35 13.41
CA VAL A 168 13.57 13.11 12.59
C VAL A 168 13.65 14.15 11.48
N ASN A 169 14.84 14.34 10.93
CA ASN A 169 15.02 15.20 9.77
C ASN A 169 14.52 14.47 8.52
N ARG A 170 13.57 15.10 7.82
CA ARG A 170 12.89 14.59 6.63
C ARG A 170 13.85 14.19 5.51
N ALA A 171 15.02 14.82 5.43
CA ALA A 171 16.01 14.57 4.37
C ALA A 171 16.59 13.14 4.40
N PHE A 172 16.47 12.43 5.53
CA PHE A 172 16.93 11.06 5.74
C PHE A 172 15.83 10.02 5.58
N LEU A 173 14.63 10.42 5.15
CA LEU A 173 13.52 9.51 4.90
C LEU A 173 13.16 9.50 3.41
N GLU A 174 12.97 8.31 2.88
CA GLU A 174 12.41 8.07 1.55
C GLU A 174 11.13 7.26 1.68
N LYS A 175 10.15 7.57 0.81
CA LYS A 175 8.86 6.90 0.77
C LYS A 175 9.07 5.45 0.30
N ASP A 176 8.51 4.51 1.04
CA ASP A 176 8.60 3.05 0.82
C ASP A 176 7.19 2.43 0.75
N CYS A 177 6.29 3.20 0.14
CA CYS A 177 5.03 2.77 -0.46
C CYS A 177 5.10 3.21 -1.93
#